data_AF-A0A933QEF7-F1
#
_entry.id   AF-A0A933QEF7-F1
#
_cell.length_a   1.000
_cell.length_b   1.000
_cell.length_c   1.000
_cell.angle_alpha   90.00
_cell.angle_beta   90.00
_cell.angle_gamma   90.00
#
_symmetry.space_group_name_H-M   'P 1'
#
loop_
_entity.id
_entity.type
_entity.pdbx_description
1 polymer ?
#
loop_
_entity_poly.entity_id
_entity_poly.type
_entity_poly.pdbx_seq_one_letter_code
_entity_poly.pdbx_strand_id
1 'polypeptide(L)'
;LLLMFGMLGVAIGAFQWTVSPWFVQMKQAAAEWLIDHNVQWLLGDSPAWWLLTRYPGENDVFTWLDGAAILAWIFGAALVLGGTAPLPNPLPARLIGADWPRPARGLTPLAGIGLFLGLSMMPATHLRAEGATLTWLPGLRAALLSLAVAWSAWLGFGLVKVSRGGTPRKVAAFAISLVPIALIAASWWLVFFVW
;
A
#
# COMPACT_ATOMS: atom_id res chain seq x y z
N LEU A 1 -7.81 -2.40 12.85
CA LEU A 1 -6.35 -2.12 12.87
C LEU A 1 -5.60 -3.01 11.89
N LEU A 2 -5.60 -4.34 12.05
CA LEU A 2 -4.91 -5.27 11.13
C LEU A 2 -5.26 -5.04 9.65
N LEU A 3 -6.55 -4.93 9.32
CA LEU A 3 -6.99 -4.69 7.94
C LEU A 3 -6.43 -3.38 7.37
N MET A 4 -6.41 -2.31 8.18
CA MET A 4 -6.08 -0.97 7.71
C MET A 4 -4.58 -0.72 7.71
N PHE A 5 -3.91 -0.93 8.84
CA PHE A 5 -2.48 -0.73 8.97
C PHE A 5 -1.68 -1.91 8.42
N GLY A 6 -2.14 -3.14 8.61
CA GLY A 6 -1.44 -4.33 8.12
C GLY A 6 -1.66 -4.55 6.62
N MET A 7 -2.89 -4.91 6.23
CA MET A 7 -3.17 -5.32 4.84
C MET A 7 -3.18 -4.15 3.86
N LEU A 8 -3.69 -2.98 4.24
CA LEU A 8 -3.78 -1.82 3.35
C LEU A 8 -2.61 -0.85 3.49
N GLY A 9 -1.91 -0.88 4.62
CA GLY A 9 -0.77 -0.01 4.89
C GLY A 9 0.55 -0.68 4.61
N VAL A 10 0.98 -1.53 5.55
CA VAL A 10 2.26 -2.25 5.53
C VAL A 10 2.41 -3.09 4.27
N ALA A 11 1.40 -3.89 3.89
CA ALA A 11 1.52 -4.76 2.72
C ALA A 11 1.69 -3.95 1.43
N ILE A 12 0.90 -2.90 1.24
CA ILE A 12 1.04 -2.03 0.05
C ILE A 12 2.42 -1.37 0.04
N GLY A 13 2.87 -0.80 1.17
CA GLY A 13 4.21 -0.23 1.28
C GLY A 13 5.32 -1.25 0.95
N ALA A 14 5.16 -2.49 1.39
CA ALA A 14 6.09 -3.58 1.13
C ALA A 14 6.13 -4.02 -0.34
N PHE A 15 5.04 -3.88 -1.09
CA PHE A 15 5.03 -4.11 -2.53
C PHE A 15 5.51 -2.91 -3.35
N GLN A 16 5.35 -1.69 -2.80
CA GLN A 16 5.67 -0.46 -3.51
C GLN A 16 7.16 -0.16 -3.60
N TRP A 17 7.92 -0.40 -2.52
CA TRP A 17 9.30 0.11 -2.44
C TRP A 17 10.21 -0.42 -3.56
N THR A 18 9.97 -1.65 -4.05
CA THR A 18 10.77 -2.28 -5.09
C THR A 18 10.62 -1.64 -6.46
N VAL A 19 9.50 -0.96 -6.72
CA VAL A 19 9.18 -0.34 -8.02
C VAL A 19 9.06 1.17 -7.94
N SER A 20 9.04 1.77 -6.74
CA SER A 20 8.71 3.18 -6.57
C SER A 20 9.87 4.13 -6.94
N PRO A 21 9.70 5.04 -7.92
CA PRO A 21 10.68 6.07 -8.21
C PRO A 21 10.85 7.08 -7.07
N TRP A 22 9.83 7.24 -6.22
CA TRP A 22 9.88 8.10 -5.04
C TRP A 22 10.74 7.50 -3.95
N PHE A 23 10.69 6.18 -3.76
CA PHE A 23 11.59 5.47 -2.86
C PHE A 23 13.05 5.66 -3.28
N VAL A 24 13.33 5.50 -4.59
CA VAL A 24 14.68 5.69 -5.15
C VAL A 24 15.18 7.13 -4.89
N GLN A 25 14.36 8.14 -5.17
CA GLN A 25 14.71 9.54 -4.91
C GLN A 25 14.96 9.83 -3.42
N MET A 26 14.09 9.33 -2.54
CA MET A 26 14.26 9.46 -1.10
C MET A 26 15.58 8.84 -0.63
N LYS A 27 15.90 7.64 -1.12
CA LYS A 27 17.15 6.94 -0.80
C LYS A 27 18.37 7.70 -1.31
N GLN A 28 18.32 8.22 -2.55
CA GLN A 28 19.40 9.01 -3.13
C GLN A 28 19.66 10.30 -2.34
N ALA A 29 18.61 11.07 -2.02
CA ALA A 29 18.72 12.27 -1.19
C ALA A 29 19.27 11.97 0.22
N ALA A 30 18.87 10.84 0.82
CA ALA A 30 19.42 10.40 2.09
C ALA A 30 20.91 10.03 1.98
N ALA A 31 21.32 9.38 0.90
CA ALA A 31 22.72 9.04 0.65
C ALA A 31 23.58 10.30 0.48
N GLU A 32 23.13 11.28 -0.32
CA GLU A 32 23.81 12.57 -0.49
C GLU A 32 23.97 13.29 0.84
N TRP A 33 22.90 13.39 1.64
CA TRP A 33 22.95 13.99 2.96
C TRP A 33 23.95 13.30 3.89
N LEU A 34 24.01 11.97 3.88
CA LEU A 34 24.96 11.21 4.70
C LEU A 34 26.41 11.46 4.29
N ILE A 35 26.67 11.57 2.98
CA ILE A 35 28.01 11.90 2.47
C ILE A 35 28.42 13.30 2.92
N ASP A 36 27.54 14.29 2.78
CA ASP A 36 27.80 15.67 3.19
C ASP A 36 28.09 15.80 4.70
N HIS A 37 27.53 14.91 5.51
CA HIS A 37 27.73 14.87 6.96
C HIS A 37 28.83 13.88 7.39
N ASN A 38 29.60 13.33 6.46
CA ASN A 38 30.67 12.34 6.70
C ASN A 38 30.21 11.06 7.44
N VAL A 39 28.94 10.67 7.27
CA VAL A 39 28.35 9.49 7.91
C VAL A 39 28.38 8.29 6.95
N GLN A 40 29.58 7.78 6.66
CA GLN A 40 29.78 6.75 5.63
C GLN A 40 29.41 5.32 6.08
N TRP A 41 29.35 5.05 7.38
CA TRP A 41 29.09 3.70 7.89
C TRP A 41 27.70 3.17 7.49
N LEU A 42 26.71 4.04 7.29
CA LEU A 42 25.37 3.66 6.82
C LEU A 42 25.34 3.21 5.36
N LEU A 43 26.33 3.64 4.56
CA LEU A 43 26.48 3.30 3.16
C LEU A 43 27.25 1.98 2.96
N GLY A 44 27.87 1.46 4.02
CA GLY A 44 28.58 0.19 3.98
C GLY A 44 27.63 -1.01 4.01
N ASP A 45 28.13 -2.13 3.49
CA ASP A 45 27.45 -3.43 3.53
C ASP A 45 27.04 -3.81 4.95
N SER A 46 25.82 -4.31 5.10
CA SER A 46 25.38 -4.82 6.40
C SER A 46 26.08 -6.14 6.74
N PRO A 47 26.69 -6.27 7.93
CA PRO A 47 27.18 -7.56 8.42
C PRO A 47 26.03 -8.46 8.91
N ALA A 48 24.81 -7.93 9.08
CA ALA A 48 23.66 -8.62 9.64
C ALA A 48 22.88 -9.40 8.58
N TRP A 49 23.47 -10.49 8.07
CA TRP A 49 22.88 -11.38 7.06
C TRP A 49 21.52 -11.98 7.45
N TRP A 50 21.24 -12.08 8.76
CA TRP A 50 19.96 -12.56 9.29
C TRP A 50 18.84 -11.52 9.20
N LEU A 51 19.18 -10.25 8.97
CA LEU A 51 18.25 -9.13 8.88
C LEU A 51 18.14 -8.59 7.45
N LEU A 52 19.28 -8.46 6.75
CA LEU A 52 19.39 -7.86 5.43
C LEU A 52 20.03 -8.84 4.45
N THR A 53 19.53 -8.84 3.21
CA THR A 53 20.01 -9.70 2.13
C THR A 53 21.51 -9.52 1.91
N ARG A 54 22.23 -10.65 1.80
CA ARG A 54 23.68 -10.66 1.61
C ARG A 54 24.14 -11.83 0.74
N TYR A 55 24.11 -11.62 -0.57
CA TYR A 55 24.64 -12.51 -1.60
C TYR A 55 25.72 -11.81 -2.43
N PRO A 56 26.96 -11.67 -1.90
CA PRO A 56 28.03 -10.93 -2.57
C PRO A 56 28.45 -11.55 -3.91
N GLY A 57 28.27 -12.86 -4.10
CA GLY A 57 28.53 -13.52 -5.38
C GLY A 57 27.60 -13.06 -6.52
N GLU A 58 26.41 -12.55 -6.17
CA GLU A 58 25.39 -12.10 -7.12
C GLU A 58 25.24 -10.57 -7.13
N ASN A 59 26.14 -9.84 -6.43
CA ASN A 59 26.03 -8.40 -6.18
C ASN A 59 24.69 -7.96 -5.54
N ASP A 60 24.02 -8.86 -4.80
CA ASP A 60 22.77 -8.58 -4.09
C ASP A 60 23.05 -8.46 -2.59
N VAL A 61 23.57 -7.30 -2.18
CA VAL A 61 23.93 -6.98 -0.80
C VAL A 61 23.27 -5.67 -0.39
N PHE A 62 22.52 -5.69 0.71
CA PHE A 62 21.91 -4.49 1.27
C PHE A 62 22.83 -3.78 2.26
N THR A 63 22.83 -2.46 2.17
CA THR A 63 23.47 -1.55 3.11
C THR A 63 22.57 -1.29 4.33
N TRP A 64 23.10 -0.64 5.37
CA TRP A 64 22.26 -0.16 6.48
C TRP A 64 21.25 0.90 6.03
N LEU A 65 21.65 1.78 5.10
CA LEU A 65 20.76 2.76 4.49
C LEU A 65 19.58 2.08 3.78
N ASP A 66 19.82 0.96 3.07
CA ASP A 66 18.76 0.19 2.43
C ASP A 66 17.71 -0.27 3.45
N GLY A 67 18.17 -0.93 4.52
CA GLY A 67 17.28 -1.41 5.56
C GLY A 67 16.48 -0.28 6.21
N ALA A 68 17.14 0.83 6.56
CA ALA A 68 16.49 1.98 7.17
C ALA A 68 15.49 2.65 6.22
N ALA A 69 15.83 2.80 4.94
CA ALA A 69 14.97 3.38 3.93
C ALA A 69 13.71 2.53 3.70
N ILE A 70 13.87 1.20 3.57
CA ILE A 70 12.73 0.28 3.40
C ILE A 70 11.79 0.35 4.60
N LEU A 71 12.33 0.32 5.82
CA LEU A 71 11.53 0.44 7.04
C LEU A 71 10.80 1.78 7.11
N ALA A 72 11.49 2.89 6.83
CA ALA A 72 10.89 4.22 6.80
C ALA A 72 9.78 4.32 5.74
N TRP A 73 9.98 3.73 4.56
CA TRP A 73 9.00 3.70 3.49
C TRP A 73 7.76 2.91 3.86
N ILE A 74 7.93 1.67 4.35
CA ILE A 74 6.80 0.81 4.77
C ILE A 74 6.04 1.46 5.92
N PHE A 75 6.75 2.03 6.89
CA PHE A 75 6.14 2.74 8.01
C PHE A 75 5.38 3.98 7.55
N GLY A 76 5.97 4.80 6.68
CA GLY A 76 5.33 5.97 6.08
C GLY A 76 4.07 5.60 5.29
N ALA A 77 4.14 4.57 4.43
CA ALA A 77 2.99 4.04 3.71
C ALA A 77 1.91 3.52 4.66
N ALA A 78 2.30 2.82 5.74
CA ALA A 78 1.36 2.36 6.76
C ALA A 78 0.66 3.52 7.49
N LEU A 79 1.38 4.61 7.78
CA LEU A 79 0.79 5.81 8.37
C LEU A 79 -0.12 6.55 7.38
N VAL A 80 0.28 6.71 6.13
CA VAL A 80 -0.52 7.42 5.11
C VAL A 80 -1.74 6.60 4.74
N LEU A 81 -1.56 5.38 4.23
CA LEU A 81 -2.67 4.54 3.76
C LEU A 81 -3.48 3.99 4.93
N GLY A 82 -2.81 3.42 5.93
CA GLY A 82 -3.46 2.90 7.12
C GLY A 82 -4.07 3.98 8.01
N GLY A 83 -3.55 5.22 7.95
CA GLY A 83 -4.08 6.39 8.65
C GLY A 83 -5.27 7.06 7.98
N THR A 84 -5.53 6.81 6.69
CA THR A 84 -6.70 7.40 6.03
C THR A 84 -8.04 6.90 6.55
N ALA A 85 -8.05 5.79 7.27
CA ALA A 85 -9.26 5.17 7.79
C ALA A 85 -9.48 5.33 9.32
N PRO A 86 -8.46 5.60 10.17
CA PRO A 86 -8.64 5.95 11.59
C PRO A 86 -8.12 7.34 12.02
N LEU A 87 -7.20 8.02 11.30
CA LEU A 87 -6.53 9.24 11.83
C LEU A 87 -7.31 10.54 11.59
N PRO A 88 -8.06 10.72 10.49
CA PRO A 88 -9.24 11.54 10.51
C PRO A 88 -10.46 10.61 10.52
N ASN A 89 -11.55 11.04 11.11
CA ASN A 89 -12.88 10.53 10.78
C ASN A 89 -13.38 9.24 11.48
N PRO A 90 -13.63 9.27 12.80
CA PRO A 90 -14.84 8.63 13.30
C PRO A 90 -16.10 9.29 12.70
N LEU A 91 -16.02 10.36 11.89
CA LEU A 91 -17.21 11.04 11.38
C LEU A 91 -18.14 10.16 10.54
N PRO A 92 -17.75 9.21 9.67
CA PRO A 92 -18.76 8.44 8.94
C PRO A 92 -19.55 7.59 9.93
N ALA A 93 -18.83 6.96 10.87
CA ALA A 93 -19.36 6.19 11.98
C ALA A 93 -20.23 7.05 12.93
N ARG A 94 -19.80 8.28 13.28
CA ARG A 94 -20.54 9.24 14.12
C ARG A 94 -21.76 9.83 13.41
N LEU A 95 -21.66 10.09 12.11
CA LEU A 95 -22.74 10.62 11.26
C LEU A 95 -23.87 9.60 11.09
N ILE A 96 -23.54 8.31 11.14
CA ILE A 96 -24.48 7.20 11.00
C ILE A 96 -24.84 6.50 12.32
N GLY A 97 -24.20 6.87 13.44
CA GLY A 97 -24.41 6.27 14.76
C GLY A 97 -23.94 4.81 14.87
N ALA A 98 -22.89 4.44 14.13
CA ALA A 98 -22.32 3.10 14.09
C ALA A 98 -20.95 3.03 14.78
N ASP A 99 -20.55 1.82 15.20
CA ASP A 99 -19.20 1.57 15.68
C ASP A 99 -18.18 1.75 14.53
N TRP A 100 -17.05 2.41 14.83
CA TRP A 100 -15.97 2.68 13.89
C TRP A 100 -15.43 1.47 13.08
N PRO A 101 -15.49 0.19 13.53
CA PRO A 101 -15.02 -0.94 12.72
C PRO A 101 -15.98 -1.33 11.59
N ARG A 102 -17.22 -0.83 11.57
CA ARG A 102 -18.22 -1.18 10.53
C ARG A 102 -17.86 -0.61 9.15
N PRO A 103 -17.56 0.70 8.98
CA PRO A 103 -17.13 1.23 7.69
C PRO A 103 -15.80 0.63 7.21
N ALA A 104 -14.86 0.34 8.13
CA ALA A 104 -13.58 -0.27 7.77
C ALA A 104 -13.73 -1.68 7.15
N ARG A 105 -14.76 -2.45 7.52
CA ARG A 105 -15.04 -3.77 6.92
C ARG A 105 -15.47 -3.69 5.45
N GLY A 106 -15.97 -2.55 4.99
CA GLY A 106 -16.26 -2.32 3.58
C GLY A 106 -15.02 -2.41 2.68
N LEU A 107 -13.83 -2.20 3.24
CA LEU A 107 -12.55 -2.25 2.53
C LEU A 107 -11.97 -3.67 2.40
N THR A 108 -12.64 -4.68 2.97
CA THR A 108 -12.15 -6.07 2.96
C THR A 108 -11.91 -6.62 1.55
N PRO A 109 -12.79 -6.40 0.54
CA PRO A 109 -12.52 -6.84 -0.83
C PRO A 109 -11.26 -6.21 -1.41
N LEU A 110 -11.07 -4.90 -1.18
CA LEU A 110 -9.88 -4.17 -1.62
C LEU A 110 -8.59 -4.67 -0.95
N ALA A 111 -8.65 -4.97 0.33
CA ALA A 111 -7.53 -5.55 1.06
C ALA A 111 -7.16 -6.96 0.54
N GLY A 112 -8.17 -7.82 0.35
CA GLY A 112 -7.95 -9.19 -0.12
C GLY A 112 -7.42 -9.25 -1.56
N ILE A 113 -8.10 -8.56 -2.48
CA ILE A 113 -7.68 -8.53 -3.88
C ILE A 113 -6.35 -7.79 -4.04
N GLY A 114 -6.13 -6.69 -3.33
CA GLY A 114 -4.85 -5.98 -3.32
C GLY A 114 -3.71 -6.88 -2.86
N LEU A 115 -3.89 -7.63 -1.77
CA LEU A 115 -2.88 -8.58 -1.29
C LEU A 115 -2.59 -9.67 -2.32
N PHE A 116 -3.63 -10.22 -2.96
CA PHE A 116 -3.45 -11.20 -4.04
C PHE A 116 -2.66 -10.61 -5.22
N LEU A 117 -3.00 -9.40 -5.65
CA LEU A 117 -2.31 -8.70 -6.73
C LEU A 117 -0.84 -8.44 -6.38
N GLY A 118 -0.55 -7.99 -5.16
CA GLY A 118 0.82 -7.78 -4.68
C GLY A 118 1.64 -9.06 -4.62
N LEU A 119 1.09 -10.13 -4.03
CA LEU A 119 1.76 -11.43 -3.95
C LEU A 119 2.01 -12.04 -5.34
N SER A 120 1.18 -11.71 -6.34
CA SER A 120 1.37 -12.17 -7.73
C SER A 120 2.53 -11.48 -8.46
N MET A 121 3.11 -10.41 -7.91
CA MET A 121 4.16 -9.63 -8.60
C MET A 121 5.42 -10.47 -8.82
N MET A 122 5.93 -11.13 -7.78
CA MET A 122 7.16 -11.93 -7.85
C MET A 122 7.00 -13.19 -8.74
N PRO A 123 5.91 -13.99 -8.62
CA PRO A 123 5.65 -15.07 -9.57
C PRO A 123 5.57 -14.58 -11.03
N ALA A 124 4.93 -13.43 -11.28
CA ALA A 124 4.84 -12.87 -12.62
C ALA A 124 6.20 -12.43 -13.18
N THR A 125 7.12 -11.91 -12.34
CA THR A 125 8.48 -11.59 -12.77
C THR A 125 9.29 -12.83 -13.09
N HIS A 126 9.17 -13.90 -12.31
CA HIS A 126 9.84 -15.18 -12.59
C HIS A 126 9.35 -15.80 -13.90
N LEU A 127 8.03 -15.87 -14.11
CA LEU A 127 7.46 -16.39 -15.36
C LEU A 127 7.90 -15.57 -16.59
N ARG A 128 8.00 -14.24 -16.47
CA ARG A 128 8.53 -13.40 -17.54
C ARG A 128 10.01 -13.69 -17.83
N ALA A 129 10.82 -13.92 -16.80
CA ALA A 129 12.23 -14.27 -16.96
C ALA A 129 12.41 -15.62 -17.67
N GLU A 130 11.45 -16.54 -17.54
CA GLU A 130 11.40 -17.82 -18.27
C GLU A 130 10.87 -17.69 -19.72
N GLY A 131 10.49 -16.50 -20.17
CA GLY A 131 10.03 -16.23 -21.53
C GLY A 131 8.51 -16.21 -21.72
N ALA A 132 7.71 -16.29 -20.65
CA ALA A 132 6.26 -16.20 -20.78
C ALA A 132 5.80 -14.78 -21.14
N THR A 133 5.09 -14.63 -22.27
CA THR A 133 4.54 -13.36 -22.74
C THR A 133 3.22 -13.05 -22.03
N LEU A 134 3.30 -12.55 -20.79
CA LEU A 134 2.15 -12.21 -19.93
C LEU A 134 1.42 -10.93 -20.39
N THR A 135 0.93 -10.90 -21.63
CA THR A 135 0.20 -9.75 -22.22
C THR A 135 -1.19 -9.55 -21.65
N TRP A 136 -1.83 -10.62 -21.15
CA TRP A 136 -3.14 -10.60 -20.50
C TRP A 136 -3.10 -10.05 -19.06
N LEU A 137 -1.91 -10.06 -18.44
CA LEU A 137 -1.75 -9.77 -17.01
C LEU A 137 -2.15 -8.34 -16.62
N PRO A 138 -1.77 -7.27 -17.36
CA PRO A 138 -2.22 -5.92 -17.05
C PRO A 138 -3.75 -5.79 -17.09
N GLY A 139 -4.40 -6.43 -18.06
CA GLY A 139 -5.86 -6.46 -18.18
C GLY A 139 -6.53 -7.15 -16.99
N LEU A 140 -6.01 -8.31 -16.55
CA LEU A 140 -6.52 -8.98 -15.37
C LEU A 140 -6.33 -8.15 -14.09
N ARG A 141 -5.16 -7.51 -13.93
CA ARG A 141 -4.89 -6.62 -12.78
C ARG A 141 -5.88 -5.45 -12.73
N ALA A 142 -6.12 -4.81 -13.87
CA ALA A 142 -7.10 -3.73 -13.98
C ALA A 142 -8.53 -4.20 -13.64
N ALA A 143 -8.94 -5.36 -14.16
CA ALA A 143 -10.26 -5.94 -13.90
C ALA A 143 -10.45 -6.27 -12.42
N LEU A 144 -9.47 -6.94 -11.80
CA LEU A 144 -9.48 -7.30 -10.37
C LEU A 144 -9.49 -6.05 -9.48
N LEU A 145 -8.67 -5.04 -9.78
CA LEU A 145 -8.63 -3.79 -9.02
C LEU A 145 -9.96 -3.03 -9.14
N SER A 146 -10.52 -2.95 -10.34
CA SER A 146 -11.82 -2.31 -10.59
C SER A 146 -12.95 -3.03 -9.84
N LEU A 147 -12.95 -4.37 -9.87
CA LEU A 147 -13.89 -5.18 -9.10
C LEU A 147 -13.76 -4.91 -7.60
N ALA A 148 -12.53 -4.86 -7.09
CA ALA A 148 -12.26 -4.61 -5.68
C ALA A 148 -12.76 -3.24 -5.21
N VAL A 149 -12.54 -2.21 -6.04
CA VAL A 149 -13.02 -0.84 -5.81
C VAL A 149 -14.54 -0.78 -5.84
N ALA A 150 -15.17 -1.34 -6.90
CA ALA A 150 -16.61 -1.35 -7.05
C ALA A 150 -17.31 -2.10 -5.92
N TRP A 151 -16.78 -3.26 -5.52
CA TRP A 151 -17.32 -4.05 -4.42
C TRP A 151 -17.18 -3.30 -3.09
N SER A 152 -16.03 -2.70 -2.82
CA SER A 152 -15.82 -1.94 -1.58
C SER A 152 -16.74 -0.71 -1.50
N ALA A 153 -16.94 -0.01 -2.62
CA ALA A 153 -17.88 1.11 -2.72
C ALA A 153 -19.34 0.65 -2.54
N TRP A 154 -19.73 -0.49 -3.14
CA TRP A 154 -21.06 -1.08 -2.97
C TRP A 154 -21.36 -1.45 -1.51
N LEU A 155 -20.38 -2.05 -0.81
CA LEU A 155 -20.51 -2.33 0.63
C LEU A 155 -20.61 -1.03 1.45
N GLY A 156 -19.80 -0.02 1.14
CA GLY A 156 -19.88 1.30 1.76
C GLY A 156 -21.26 1.94 1.59
N PHE A 157 -21.83 1.86 0.39
CA PHE A 157 -23.19 2.34 0.10
C PHE A 157 -24.25 1.56 0.89
N GLY A 158 -24.15 0.23 0.94
CA GLY A 158 -25.04 -0.62 1.73
C GLY A 158 -25.06 -0.26 3.22
N LEU A 159 -23.87 0.01 3.79
CA LEU A 159 -23.74 0.44 5.19
C LEU A 159 -24.43 1.80 5.44
N VAL A 160 -24.26 2.75 4.53
CA VAL A 160 -24.90 4.07 4.62
C VAL A 160 -26.42 3.99 4.44
N LYS A 161 -26.91 3.11 3.57
CA LYS A 161 -28.35 2.93 3.32
C LYS A 161 -29.11 2.49 4.57
N VAL A 162 -28.56 1.51 5.30
CA VAL A 162 -29.15 0.91 6.52
C VAL A 162 -29.01 1.82 7.75
N SER A 163 -28.24 2.90 7.64
CA SER A 163 -27.99 3.83 8.74
C SER A 163 -29.21 4.68 9.11
N ARG A 164 -29.33 5.07 10.39
CA ARG A 164 -30.48 5.82 10.92
C ARG A 164 -30.39 7.35 10.75
N GLY A 165 -29.31 7.87 10.17
CA GLY A 165 -29.10 9.31 9.96
C GLY A 165 -29.93 9.92 8.82
N GLY A 166 -30.14 11.24 8.85
CA GLY A 166 -30.80 11.97 7.76
C GLY A 166 -30.02 11.94 6.44
N THR A 167 -30.72 12.13 5.31
CA THR A 167 -30.17 12.07 3.94
C THR A 167 -28.85 12.85 3.73
N PRO A 168 -28.67 14.10 4.20
CA PRO A 168 -27.39 14.80 3.99
C PRO A 168 -26.22 14.18 4.77
N ARG A 169 -26.47 13.63 5.97
CA ARG A 169 -25.43 12.94 6.76
C ARG A 169 -25.02 11.62 6.11
N LYS A 170 -25.96 10.93 5.46
CA LYS A 170 -25.70 9.72 4.68
C LYS A 170 -24.80 10.00 3.48
N VAL A 171 -25.11 11.04 2.70
CA VAL A 171 -24.29 11.44 1.55
C VAL A 171 -22.87 11.83 1.99
N ALA A 172 -22.74 12.62 3.06
CA ALA A 172 -21.43 12.99 3.60
C ALA A 172 -20.63 11.78 4.10
N ALA A 173 -21.26 10.84 4.82
CA ALA A 173 -20.61 9.63 5.28
C ALA A 173 -20.11 8.75 4.12
N PHE A 174 -20.92 8.64 3.05
CA PHE A 174 -20.53 7.90 1.85
C PHE A 174 -19.35 8.59 1.13
N ALA A 175 -19.44 9.90 0.89
CA ALA A 175 -18.38 10.66 0.23
C ALA A 175 -17.02 10.50 0.95
N ILE A 176 -17.02 10.57 2.28
CA ILE A 176 -15.77 10.40 3.03
C ILE A 176 -15.29 8.95 3.02
N SER A 177 -16.20 7.97 2.96
CA SER A 177 -15.82 6.55 2.82
C SER A 177 -15.15 6.21 1.48
N LEU A 178 -15.32 7.04 0.46
CA LEU A 178 -14.65 6.87 -0.84
C LEU A 178 -13.18 7.31 -0.82
N VAL A 179 -12.79 8.20 0.09
CA VAL A 179 -11.41 8.71 0.21
C VAL A 179 -10.37 7.58 0.38
N PRO A 180 -10.51 6.66 1.36
CA PRO A 180 -9.56 5.56 1.50
C PRO A 180 -9.58 4.62 0.29
N ILE A 181 -10.75 4.37 -0.31
CA ILE A 181 -10.87 3.53 -1.51
C ILE A 181 -10.08 4.16 -2.66
N ALA A 182 -10.24 5.45 -2.91
CA ALA A 182 -9.55 6.18 -3.97
C ALA A 182 -8.04 6.21 -3.74
N LEU A 183 -7.58 6.47 -2.51
CA LEU A 183 -6.16 6.48 -2.19
C LEU A 183 -5.50 5.12 -2.40
N ILE A 184 -6.14 4.04 -1.92
CA ILE A 184 -5.61 2.68 -2.10
C ILE A 184 -5.62 2.28 -3.58
N ALA A 185 -6.68 2.63 -4.33
CA ALA A 185 -6.76 2.35 -5.76
C ALA A 185 -5.68 3.12 -6.54
N ALA A 186 -5.46 4.40 -6.23
CA ALA A 186 -4.39 5.20 -6.82
C ALA A 186 -3.01 4.63 -6.49
N SER A 187 -2.82 4.15 -5.26
CA SER A 187 -1.60 3.48 -4.81
C SER A 187 -1.26 2.26 -5.68
N TRP A 188 -2.26 1.41 -5.96
CA TRP A 188 -2.10 0.24 -6.84
C TRP A 188 -1.98 0.62 -8.32
N TRP A 189 -2.67 1.67 -8.76
CA TRP A 189 -2.55 2.17 -10.11
C TRP A 189 -1.11 2.60 -10.44
N LEU A 190 -0.47 3.33 -9.52
CA LEU A 190 0.92 3.73 -9.64
C LEU A 190 1.84 2.51 -9.80
N VAL A 191 1.69 1.50 -8.94
CA VAL A 191 2.52 0.27 -8.94
C VAL A 191 2.40 -0.53 -10.23
N PHE A 192 1.23 -0.59 -10.86
CA PHE A 192 1.00 -1.48 -12.00
C PHE A 192 1.06 -0.83 -13.37
N PHE A 193 0.82 0.47 -13.46
CA PHE A 193 0.62 1.16 -14.75
C PHE A 193 1.50 2.39 -14.95
N VAL A 194 2.12 2.92 -13.89
CA VAL A 194 2.96 4.13 -13.98
C VAL A 194 4.42 3.83 -13.70
N TRP A 195 4.69 2.99 -12.70
CA TRP A 195 6.03 2.58 -12.28
C TRP A 195 6.49 1.29 -12.96
#